data_AF-A0A0S4SDG8-F1
#
_entry.id   AF-A0A0S4SDG8-F1
#
_cell.length_a   1.000
_cell.length_b   1.000
_cell.length_c   1.000
_cell.angle_alpha   90.00
_cell.angle_beta   90.00
_cell.angle_gamma   90.00
#
_symmetry.space_group_name_H-M   'P 1'
#
loop_
_entity.id
_entity.type
_entity.pdbx_description
1 polymer ?
#
loop_
_entity_poly.entity_id
_entity_poly.type
_entity_poly.pdbx_seq_one_letter_code
_entity_poly.pdbx_strand_id
1 'polypeptide(L)'
;MDRFYFQKEAKQSLQLKEECIYSNGIIEPFFSFSQLLDAYYSNVYHRRAIKIKAGLLSQIELENSNLAEFLPPNISPKTFLNIFALNLELYGNAAIEKSGKSSFFYITYQLMR
;
A
#
# COMPACT_ATOMS: atom_id res chain seq x y z
N MET A 1 -31.98 17.46 13.68
CA MET A 1 -31.86 16.05 13.28
C MET A 1 -31.13 16.03 11.95
N ASP A 2 -29.81 15.80 11.99
CA ASP A 2 -28.99 15.75 10.79
C ASP A 2 -29.28 14.47 10.03
N ARG A 3 -29.76 14.60 8.79
CA ARG A 3 -30.07 13.46 7.93
C ARG A 3 -28.77 13.02 7.27
N PHE A 4 -28.20 11.92 7.76
CA PHE A 4 -27.15 11.21 7.07
C PHE A 4 -27.76 10.50 5.86
N TYR A 5 -27.39 10.94 4.66
CA TYR A 5 -27.73 10.24 3.42
C TYR A 5 -26.75 9.07 3.25
N PHE A 6 -27.18 7.86 3.58
CA PHE A 6 -26.46 6.65 3.18
C PHE A 6 -26.74 6.41 1.71
N GLN A 7 -25.70 6.52 0.86
CA GLN A 7 -25.79 6.11 -0.54
C GLN A 7 -26.08 4.60 -0.54
N LYS A 8 -27.26 4.23 -1.05
CA LYS A 8 -27.85 2.87 -0.97
C LYS A 8 -27.03 1.79 -1.68
N GLU A 9 -26.01 2.19 -2.42
CA GLU A 9 -25.06 1.32 -3.09
C GLU A 9 -23.65 1.74 -2.65
N ALA A 10 -23.26 1.32 -1.45
CA ALA A 10 -21.85 1.08 -1.22
C ALA A 10 -21.46 0.03 -2.27
N LYS A 11 -20.81 0.47 -3.36
CA LYS A 11 -20.24 -0.44 -4.36
C LYS A 11 -19.41 -1.44 -3.57
N GLN A 12 -19.94 -2.66 -3.47
CA GLN A 12 -19.26 -3.82 -2.91
C GLN A 12 -17.89 -3.85 -3.56
N SER A 13 -16.83 -4.13 -2.77
CA SER A 13 -15.43 -4.19 -3.22
C SER A 13 -15.37 -4.70 -4.66
N LEU A 14 -15.18 -3.78 -5.61
CA LEU A 14 -15.30 -4.07 -7.03
C LEU A 14 -14.13 -4.99 -7.37
N GLN A 15 -14.41 -6.25 -7.68
CA GLN A 15 -13.44 -7.07 -8.39
C GLN A 15 -13.27 -6.43 -9.76
N LEU A 16 -12.11 -5.83 -10.00
CA LEU A 16 -11.85 -4.99 -11.17
C LEU A 16 -11.69 -5.82 -12.45
N LYS A 17 -11.37 -7.12 -12.34
CA LYS A 17 -11.28 -8.08 -13.44
C LYS A 17 -11.41 -9.53 -12.97
N GLU A 18 -11.87 -10.42 -13.85
CA GLU A 18 -11.68 -11.87 -13.69
C GLU A 18 -10.27 -12.25 -14.17
N GLU A 19 -9.66 -13.26 -13.54
CA GLU A 19 -8.38 -13.80 -14.02
C GLU A 19 -8.54 -14.31 -15.46
N CYS A 20 -7.72 -13.80 -16.38
CA CYS A 20 -7.74 -14.21 -17.79
C CYS A 20 -6.43 -14.91 -18.13
N ILE A 21 -6.52 -16.14 -18.63
CA ILE A 21 -5.38 -16.85 -19.22
C ILE A 21 -5.42 -16.61 -20.73
N TYR A 22 -4.44 -15.87 -21.23
CA TYR A 22 -4.30 -15.64 -22.67
C TYR A 22 -3.87 -16.93 -23.40
N SER A 23 -4.15 -16.98 -24.69
CA SER A 23 -3.82 -18.12 -25.57
C SER A 23 -2.33 -18.46 -25.64
N ASN A 24 -1.45 -17.54 -25.24
CA ASN A 24 0.00 -17.74 -25.12
C ASN A 24 0.45 -18.19 -23.72
N GLY A 25 -0.49 -18.53 -22.82
CA GLY A 25 -0.22 -18.99 -21.46
C GLY A 25 0.11 -17.88 -20.45
N ILE A 26 0.03 -16.60 -20.85
CA ILE A 26 0.20 -15.48 -19.92
C ILE A 26 -1.05 -15.36 -19.05
N ILE A 27 -0.85 -15.33 -17.73
CA ILE A 27 -1.90 -15.06 -16.75
C ILE A 27 -1.95 -13.55 -16.51
N GLU A 28 -3.08 -12.92 -16.82
CA GLU A 28 -3.34 -11.56 -16.38
C GLU A 28 -3.86 -11.58 -14.93
N PRO A 29 -3.20 -10.89 -13.99
CA PRO A 29 -3.69 -10.81 -12.61
C PRO A 29 -5.08 -10.15 -12.58
N PHE A 30 -5.97 -10.66 -11.72
CA PHE A 30 -7.28 -10.02 -11.46
C PHE A 30 -7.18 -8.62 -10.82
N PHE A 31 -5.96 -8.21 -10.47
CA PHE A 31 -5.63 -7.02 -9.70
C PHE A 31 -4.76 -6.06 -10.53
N SER A 32 -5.16 -4.78 -10.59
CA SER A 32 -4.40 -3.75 -11.32
C SER A 32 -3.84 -2.69 -10.37
N PHE A 33 -2.52 -2.70 -10.18
CA PHE A 33 -1.81 -1.67 -9.41
C PHE A 33 -2.05 -0.27 -9.98
N SER A 34 -2.08 -0.14 -11.32
CA SER A 34 -2.30 1.14 -11.99
C SER A 34 -3.68 1.73 -11.68
N GLN A 35 -4.75 0.91 -11.72
CA GLN A 35 -6.10 1.40 -11.43
C GLN A 35 -6.25 1.87 -9.98
N LEU A 36 -5.59 1.22 -9.02
CA LEU A 36 -5.60 1.65 -7.63
C LEU A 36 -4.79 2.92 -7.41
N LEU A 37 -3.67 3.06 -8.10
CA LEU A 37 -2.89 4.28 -8.09
C LEU A 37 -3.67 5.46 -8.68
N ASP A 38 -4.39 5.22 -9.78
CA ASP A 38 -5.27 6.22 -10.39
C ASP A 38 -6.42 6.60 -9.44
N ALA A 39 -7.04 5.62 -8.77
CA ALA A 39 -8.06 5.86 -7.76
C ALA A 39 -7.52 6.73 -6.61
N TYR A 40 -6.29 6.47 -6.15
CA TYR A 40 -5.62 7.26 -5.13
C TYR A 40 -5.39 8.71 -5.54
N TYR A 41 -5.11 8.97 -6.82
CA TYR A 41 -4.95 10.33 -7.33
C TYR A 41 -6.26 11.00 -7.76
N SER A 42 -7.32 10.23 -8.02
CA SER A 42 -8.62 10.74 -8.49
C SER A 42 -9.34 11.64 -7.49
N ASN A 43 -9.07 11.48 -6.18
CA ASN A 43 -9.76 12.21 -5.13
C ASN A 43 -8.77 12.69 -4.04
N VAL A 44 -8.67 14.02 -3.90
CA VAL A 44 -7.76 14.66 -2.94
C VAL A 44 -8.07 14.32 -1.47
N TYR A 45 -9.34 14.12 -1.12
CA TYR A 45 -9.76 13.74 0.24
C TYR A 45 -9.41 12.29 0.54
N HIS A 46 -9.69 11.39 -0.40
CA HIS A 46 -9.31 9.97 -0.28
C HIS A 46 -7.78 9.83 -0.12
N ARG A 47 -7.04 10.53 -0.98
CA ARG A 47 -5.58 10.61 -0.91
C ARG A 47 -5.08 11.11 0.45
N ARG A 48 -5.69 12.17 0.96
CA ARG A 48 -5.33 12.76 2.25
C ARG A 48 -5.64 11.82 3.41
N ALA A 49 -6.79 11.14 3.38
CA ALA A 49 -7.19 10.16 4.39
C ALA A 49 -6.17 9.01 4.47
N ILE A 50 -5.81 8.43 3.33
CA ILE A 50 -4.79 7.37 3.26
C ILE A 50 -3.45 7.86 3.84
N LYS A 51 -3.00 9.06 3.45
CA LYS A 51 -1.74 9.63 3.97
C LYS A 51 -1.75 9.84 5.48
N ILE A 52 -2.86 10.34 6.03
CA ILE A 52 -2.99 10.55 7.48
C ILE A 52 -2.96 9.20 8.19
N LYS A 53 -3.71 8.22 7.68
CA LYS A 53 -3.76 6.87 8.27
C LYS A 53 -2.39 6.19 8.26
N ALA A 54 -1.70 6.16 7.12
CA ALA A 54 -0.33 5.65 7.04
C ALA A 54 0.64 6.43 7.96
N GLY A 55 0.45 7.76 8.05
CA GLY A 55 1.18 8.63 8.97
C GLY A 55 1.04 8.21 10.44
N LEU A 56 -0.19 7.97 10.89
CA LEU A 56 -0.51 7.54 12.26
C LEU A 56 0.02 6.13 12.53
N LEU A 57 -0.23 5.17 11.62
CA LEU A 57 0.23 3.79 11.77
C LEU A 57 1.76 3.67 11.79
N SER A 58 2.49 4.63 11.21
CA SER A 58 3.95 4.66 11.26
C SER A 58 4.53 5.27 12.54
N GLN A 59 3.71 5.78 13.48
CA GLN A 59 4.15 6.32 14.76
C GLN A 59 4.25 5.25 15.86
N ILE A 60 4.75 4.05 15.53
CA ILE A 60 4.93 2.99 16.53
C ILE A 60 6.15 3.32 17.38
N GLU A 61 6.08 3.09 18.70
CA GLU A 61 7.23 3.25 19.58
C GLU A 61 8.33 2.25 19.18
N LEU A 62 9.51 2.79 18.85
CA LEU A 62 10.66 2.02 18.37
C LEU A 62 11.69 1.76 19.47
N GLU A 63 11.41 2.12 20.72
CA GLU A 63 12.39 2.07 21.82
C GLU A 63 12.98 0.68 22.04
N ASN A 64 12.20 -0.37 21.75
CA ASN A 64 12.61 -1.77 21.85
C ASN A 64 12.75 -2.45 20.48
N SER A 65 12.80 -1.69 19.38
CA SER A 65 12.85 -2.24 18.02
C SER A 65 14.27 -2.20 17.44
N ASN A 66 14.75 -3.36 16.97
CA ASN A 66 15.99 -3.48 16.21
C ASN A 66 15.79 -3.32 14.69
N LEU A 67 14.62 -2.84 14.24
CA LEU A 67 14.28 -2.74 12.82
C LEU A 67 15.35 -1.97 12.02
N ALA A 68 15.95 -0.93 12.61
CA ALA A 68 16.99 -0.12 11.97
C ALA A 68 18.20 -0.94 11.49
N GLU A 69 18.56 -2.03 12.18
CA GLU A 69 19.68 -2.91 11.83
C GLU A 69 19.43 -3.70 10.53
N PHE A 70 18.16 -3.86 10.17
CA PHE A 70 17.73 -4.60 8.99
C PHE A 70 17.25 -3.68 7.87
N LEU A 71 17.53 -2.38 7.94
CA LEU A 71 17.17 -1.44 6.88
C LEU A 71 18.40 -0.94 6.11
N PRO A 72 18.22 -0.62 4.82
CA PRO A 72 19.30 -0.04 4.01
C PRO A 72 19.82 1.26 4.63
N PRO A 73 21.10 1.59 4.39
CA PRO A 73 21.63 2.88 4.80
C PRO A 73 20.77 4.00 4.19
N ASN A 74 20.46 5.01 5.00
CA ASN A 74 19.59 6.16 4.69
C ASN A 74 18.06 5.91 4.75
N ILE A 75 17.59 4.72 5.15
CA ILE A 75 16.16 4.49 5.41
C ILE A 75 15.91 4.46 6.91
N SER A 76 15.16 5.44 7.43
CA SER A 76 14.73 5.39 8.83
C SER A 76 13.61 4.35 9.01
N PRO A 77 13.53 3.66 10.16
CA PRO A 77 12.42 2.75 10.46
C PRO A 77 11.04 3.41 10.31
N LYS A 78 10.92 4.68 10.70
CA LYS A 78 9.69 5.45 10.56
C LYS A 78 9.31 5.66 9.09
N THR A 79 10.28 5.97 8.25
CA THR A 79 10.08 6.09 6.79
C THR A 79 9.66 4.75 6.20
N PHE A 80 10.34 3.66 6.58
CA PHE A 80 10.00 2.31 6.13
C PHE A 80 8.56 1.93 6.50
N LEU A 81 8.19 2.06 7.78
CA LEU A 81 6.84 1.76 8.27
C LEU A 81 5.78 2.63 7.60
N ASN A 82 6.09 3.90 7.32
CA ASN A 82 5.18 4.78 6.61
C ASN A 82 4.91 4.31 5.19
N ILE A 83 5.96 3.96 4.44
CA ILE A 83 5.84 3.44 3.07
C ILE A 83 5.12 2.08 3.09
N PHE A 84 5.42 1.23 4.07
CA PHE A 84 4.78 -0.07 4.24
C PHE A 84 3.26 0.08 4.46
N ALA A 85 2.87 0.90 5.44
CA ALA A 85 1.46 1.18 5.72
C ALA A 85 0.76 1.85 4.53
N LEU A 86 1.44 2.74 3.82
CA LEU A 86 0.90 3.39 2.63
C LEU A 86 0.58 2.38 1.52
N ASN A 87 1.47 1.41 1.28
CA ASN A 87 1.22 0.34 0.31
C ASN A 87 0.07 -0.57 0.73
N LEU A 88 -0.04 -0.92 2.02
CA LEU A 88 -1.20 -1.68 2.52
C LEU A 88 -2.51 -0.95 2.28
N GLU A 89 -2.58 0.35 2.55
CA GLU A 89 -3.79 1.15 2.33
C GLU A 89 -4.11 1.33 0.84
N LEU A 90 -3.08 1.41 -0.01
CA LEU A 90 -3.24 1.67 -1.44
C LEU A 90 -3.58 0.41 -2.24
N TYR A 91 -2.90 -0.69 -1.93
CA TYR A 91 -2.95 -1.92 -2.72
C TYR A 91 -3.58 -3.10 -1.97
N GLY A 92 -3.93 -2.95 -0.70
CA GLY A 92 -4.37 -4.07 0.14
C GLY A 92 -3.26 -5.07 0.48
N ASN A 93 -2.02 -4.82 0.02
CA ASN A 93 -0.86 -5.66 0.26
C ASN A 93 0.43 -4.83 0.21
N ALA A 94 1.46 -5.28 0.93
CA ALA A 94 2.79 -4.66 0.94
C ALA A 94 3.87 -5.74 1.01
N ALA A 95 4.58 -5.95 -0.10
CA ALA A 95 5.66 -6.91 -0.19
C ALA A 95 6.95 -6.36 0.44
N ILE A 96 7.59 -7.19 1.27
CA ILE A 96 8.91 -6.94 1.82
C ILE A 96 9.86 -7.95 1.18
N GLU A 97 10.93 -7.45 0.57
CA GLU A 97 11.96 -8.25 -0.06
C GLU A 97 13.24 -8.23 0.77
N LYS A 98 13.85 -9.40 0.95
CA LYS A 98 15.18 -9.53 1.55
C LYS A 98 16.21 -9.68 0.44
N SER A 99 17.19 -8.78 0.39
CA SER A 99 18.21 -8.79 -0.65
C SER A 99 19.32 -9.82 -0.36
N GLY A 100 19.14 -11.06 -0.81
CA GLY A 100 20.19 -12.09 -0.89
C GLY A 100 21.11 -12.21 0.34
N LYS A 101 22.42 -11.97 0.16
CA LYS A 101 23.45 -12.05 1.23
C LYS A 101 23.37 -10.91 2.26
N SER A 102 22.60 -9.85 1.98
CA SER A 102 22.39 -8.74 2.91
C SER A 102 21.27 -9.09 3.90
N SER A 103 21.41 -8.63 5.14
CA SER A 103 20.35 -8.66 6.15
C SER A 103 19.26 -7.60 5.91
N PHE A 104 19.39 -6.76 4.88
CA PHE A 104 18.48 -5.64 4.66
C PHE A 104 17.15 -6.05 4.00
N PHE A 105 16.09 -5.44 4.51
CA PHE A 105 14.73 -5.50 3.97
C PHE A 105 14.41 -4.25 3.13
N TYR A 106 13.76 -4.47 2.00
CA TYR A 106 13.29 -3.45 1.07
C TYR A 106 11.78 -3.59 0.87
N ILE A 107 11.12 -2.50 0.51
CA ILE A 107 9.73 -2.54 0.07
C ILE A 107 9.74 -2.57 -1.46
N THR A 108 9.18 -3.62 -2.04
CA THR A 108 9.25 -3.90 -3.50
C THR A 108 8.54 -2.82 -4.33
N TYR A 109 7.51 -2.19 -3.77
CA TYR A 109 6.80 -1.08 -4.40
C TYR A 109 7.09 0.22 -3.65
N GLN A 110 8.10 0.96 -4.11
CA GLN A 110 8.20 2.37 -3.74
C GLN A 110 7.36 3.18 -4.72
N LEU A 111 6.49 4.04 -4.19
CA LEU A 111 5.90 5.14 -4.95
C LEU A 111 7.05 6.06 -5.39
N MET A 112 7.71 5.72 -6.50
CA MET A 112 8.60 6.65 -7.17
C MET A 112 7.73 7.77 -7.72
N ARG A 113 8.05 8.99 -7.29
CA ARG A 113 7.65 10.22 -7.96
C ARG A 113 8.81 10.68 -8.82
#